data_AF-A0A9X1VCJ6-F1
#
_entry.id   AF-A0A9X1VCJ6-F1
#
_cell.length_a   1.000
_cell.length_b   1.000
_cell.length_c   1.000
_cell.angle_alpha   90.00
_cell.angle_beta   90.00
_cell.angle_gamma   90.00
#
_symmetry.space_group_name_H-M   'P 1'
#
loop_
_entity.id
_entity.type
_entity.pdbx_description
1 polymer ?
#
loop_
_entity_poly.entity_id
_entity_poly.type
_entity_poly.pdbx_seq_one_letter_code
_entity_poly.pdbx_strand_id
1 'polypeptide(L)'
;MRLIAFRPEYQITAEPSRNRIFYKHFAELAQAQELPEYLSDWQQALDAMKPGFTILSDMTELDDVSGPLAKLFEQAQTLLDGRGLRMIATVHAPDVALAHAATSAEAPAKYPRRSFTDLWQADKFLDELAAGA
;
A
#
# COMPACT_ATOMS: atom_id res chain seq x y z
N MET A 1 16.55 0.07 -5.06
CA MET A 1 15.56 0.50 -4.05
C MET A 1 16.05 1.77 -3.35
N ARG A 2 15.16 2.71 -3.06
CA ARG A 2 15.44 3.95 -2.31
C ARG A 2 14.46 4.05 -1.15
N LEU A 3 14.98 4.11 0.08
CA LEU A 3 14.18 4.41 1.25
C LEU A 3 13.64 5.85 1.14
N ILE A 4 12.33 6.00 1.24
CA ILE A 4 11.66 7.31 1.26
C ILE A 4 11.37 7.71 2.70
N ALA A 5 10.81 6.78 3.48
CA ALA A 5 10.45 7.01 4.87
C ALA A 5 10.63 5.75 5.70
N PHE A 6 11.11 5.94 6.93
CA PHE A 6 11.15 4.93 7.98
C PHE A 6 10.69 5.61 9.28
N ARG A 7 9.43 5.37 9.64
CA ARG A 7 8.76 5.92 10.81
C ARG A 7 8.37 4.77 11.74
N PRO A 8 8.06 5.04 13.02
CA PRO A 8 7.55 4.01 13.92
C PRO A 8 6.30 3.30 13.37
N GLU A 9 5.44 4.00 12.62
CA GLU A 9 4.14 3.49 12.19
C GLU A 9 4.18 2.85 10.80
N TYR A 10 5.14 3.25 9.95
CA TYR A 10 5.22 2.75 8.59
C TYR A 10 6.60 2.92 7.95
N GLN A 11 6.79 2.21 6.85
CA GLN A 11 7.92 2.36 5.95
C GLN A 11 7.47 2.49 4.50
N ILE A 12 8.06 3.43 3.76
CA ILE A 12 7.87 3.56 2.31
C ILE A 12 9.22 3.46 1.61
N THR A 13 9.32 2.53 0.67
CA THR A 13 10.48 2.35 -0.20
C THR A 13 10.05 2.43 -1.66
N ALA A 14 10.74 3.23 -2.47
CA ALA A 14 10.52 3.30 -3.91
C ALA A 14 11.56 2.46 -4.67
N GLU A 15 11.13 1.72 -5.68
CA GLU A 15 12.00 0.97 -6.58
C GLU A 15 11.73 1.33 -8.05
N PRO A 16 12.33 2.41 -8.55
CA PRO A 16 12.08 2.89 -9.93
C PRO A 16 12.44 1.87 -11.01
N SER A 17 13.41 0.98 -10.78
CA SER A 17 13.78 -0.10 -11.72
C SER A 17 12.65 -1.09 -11.97
N ARG A 18 11.79 -1.34 -10.98
CA ARG A 18 10.59 -2.20 -11.08
C ARG A 18 9.31 -1.40 -11.22
N ASN A 19 9.40 -0.06 -11.24
CA ASN A 19 8.27 0.86 -11.15
C ASN A 19 7.29 0.48 -10.02
N ARG A 20 7.85 0.25 -8.82
CA ARG A 20 7.12 -0.28 -7.67
C ARG A 20 7.37 0.52 -6.40
N ILE A 21 6.32 0.71 -5.61
CA ILE A 21 6.41 1.19 -4.23
C ILE A 21 6.18 0.00 -3.29
N PHE A 22 7.02 -0.12 -2.26
CA PHE A 22 6.82 -1.02 -1.14
C PHE A 22 6.38 -0.18 0.06
N TYR A 23 5.24 -0.55 0.63
CA TYR A 23 4.66 0.13 1.75
C TYR A 23 4.41 -0.89 2.86
N LYS A 24 5.03 -0.70 4.02
CA LYS A 24 4.86 -1.58 5.18
C LYS A 24 4.22 -0.80 6.32
N HIS A 25 3.20 -1.39 6.93
CA HIS A 25 2.61 -0.89 8.16
C HIS A 25 3.26 -1.61 9.34
N PHE A 26 3.43 -0.89 10.45
CA PHE A 26 3.85 -1.44 11.74
C PHE A 26 2.71 -1.33 12.76
N ALA A 27 2.81 -2.09 13.84
CA ALA A 27 1.76 -2.16 14.87
C ALA A 27 1.45 -0.80 15.51
N GLU A 28 2.43 0.09 15.63
CA GLU A 28 2.30 1.44 16.20
C GLU A 28 1.27 2.30 15.47
N LEU A 29 1.01 2.02 14.19
CA LEU A 29 0.04 2.75 13.39
C LEU A 29 -1.38 2.66 13.95
N ALA A 30 -1.75 1.53 14.55
CA ALA A 30 -3.08 1.33 15.12
C ALA A 30 -3.37 2.30 16.28
N GLN A 31 -2.32 2.82 16.94
CA GLN A 31 -2.42 3.74 18.07
C GLN A 31 -2.17 5.21 17.68
N ALA A 32 -1.74 5.45 16.45
CA ALA A 32 -1.43 6.79 15.97
C ALA A 32 -2.70 7.64 15.86
N GLN A 33 -2.62 8.88 16.34
CA GLN A 33 -3.67 9.89 16.20
C GLN A 33 -3.40 10.87 15.07
N GLU A 34 -2.11 11.05 14.72
CA GLU A 34 -1.65 11.91 13.63
C GLU A 34 -0.42 11.30 12.97
N LEU A 35 -0.20 11.63 11.70
CA LEU A 35 0.99 11.25 10.94
C LEU A 35 1.40 12.46 10.08
N PRO A 36 2.11 13.45 10.67
CA PRO A 36 2.32 14.74 10.02
C PRO A 36 3.06 14.64 8.68
N GLU A 37 3.95 13.65 8.54
CA GLU A 37 4.77 13.44 7.34
C GLU A 37 4.16 12.45 6.33
N TYR A 38 2.97 11.91 6.61
CA TYR A 38 2.43 10.81 5.80
C TYR A 38 2.21 11.19 4.34
N LEU A 39 1.55 12.33 4.11
CA LEU A 39 1.25 12.78 2.75
C LEU A 39 2.51 13.23 2.01
N SER A 40 3.47 13.85 2.70
CA SER A 40 4.74 14.29 2.11
C SER A 40 5.62 13.10 1.73
N ASP A 41 5.67 12.07 2.57
CA ASP A 41 6.38 10.81 2.28
C ASP A 41 5.76 10.08 1.08
N TRP A 42 4.42 10.01 0.99
CA TRP A 42 3.73 9.45 -0.17
C TRP A 42 3.98 10.24 -1.46
N GLN A 43 3.95 11.57 -1.39
CA GLN A 43 4.22 12.42 -2.55
C GLN A 43 5.63 12.16 -3.11
N GLN A 44 6.63 12.08 -2.24
CA GLN A 44 8.02 11.79 -2.62
C GLN A 44 8.16 10.41 -3.27
N ALA A 45 7.46 9.40 -2.76
CA ALA A 45 7.49 8.06 -3.35
C ALA A 45 6.87 8.04 -4.75
N LEU A 46 5.73 8.73 -4.93
CA LEU A 46 5.03 8.83 -6.21
C LEU A 46 5.82 9.61 -7.26
N ASP A 47 6.57 10.63 -6.86
CA ASP A 47 7.41 11.41 -7.79
C ASP A 47 8.58 10.60 -8.36
N ALA A 48 8.92 9.47 -7.73
CA ALA A 48 9.92 8.54 -8.25
C ALA A 48 9.34 7.53 -9.27
N MET A 49 8.02 7.46 -9.41
CA MET A 49 7.33 6.45 -10.24
C MET A 49 6.90 7.01 -11.60
N LYS A 50 6.78 6.10 -12.58
CA LYS A 50 6.19 6.37 -13.90
C LYS A 50 4.77 5.81 -13.95
N PRO A 51 3.89 6.34 -14.83
CA PRO A 51 2.59 5.71 -15.08
C PRO A 51 2.72 4.20 -15.36
N GLY A 52 1.77 3.42 -14.88
CA GLY A 52 1.80 1.95 -14.90
C GLY A 52 2.48 1.33 -13.66
N PHE A 53 2.75 2.12 -12.61
CA PHE A 53 3.41 1.63 -11.40
C PHE A 53 2.52 0.71 -10.56
N THR A 54 3.17 -0.05 -9.69
CA THR A 54 2.51 -0.99 -8.77
C THR A 54 2.84 -0.66 -7.33
N ILE A 55 1.97 -1.08 -6.41
CA ILE A 55 2.20 -0.96 -4.96
C ILE A 55 2.14 -2.36 -4.35
N LEU A 56 3.16 -2.72 -3.58
CA LEU A 56 3.11 -3.85 -2.66
C LEU A 56 2.94 -3.31 -1.24
N SER A 57 1.80 -3.61 -0.63
CA SER A 57 1.42 -3.14 0.70
C SER A 57 1.44 -4.30 1.68
N ASP A 58 2.33 -4.26 2.66
CA ASP A 58 2.37 -5.18 3.79
C ASP A 58 1.55 -4.61 4.94
N MET A 59 0.47 -5.31 5.28
CA MET A 59 -0.48 -4.99 6.36
C MET A 59 -0.53 -6.14 7.37
N THR A 60 0.50 -6.98 7.44
CA THR A 60 0.51 -8.17 8.32
C THR A 60 0.53 -7.83 9.81
N GLU A 61 1.01 -6.63 10.17
CA GLU A 61 1.08 -6.15 11.55
C GLU A 61 -0.08 -5.19 11.92
N LEU A 62 -1.08 -5.06 11.04
CA LEU A 62 -2.19 -4.11 11.21
C LEU A 62 -3.53 -4.85 11.32
N ASP A 63 -4.07 -4.88 12.55
CA ASP A 63 -5.37 -5.50 12.83
C ASP A 63 -6.55 -4.57 12.48
N ASP A 64 -6.41 -3.27 12.78
CA ASP A 64 -7.41 -2.25 12.47
C ASP A 64 -6.73 -0.87 12.32
N VAL A 65 -7.36 0.03 11.58
CA VAL A 65 -6.92 1.42 11.41
C VAL A 65 -7.71 2.31 12.36
N SER A 66 -7.00 3.20 13.06
CA SER A 66 -7.66 4.18 13.92
C SER A 66 -8.57 5.11 13.09
N GLY A 67 -9.84 5.21 13.50
CA GLY A 67 -10.82 6.11 12.87
C GLY A 67 -10.35 7.56 12.64
N PRO A 68 -9.53 8.17 13.52
CA PRO A 68 -8.98 9.52 13.31
C PRO A 68 -8.15 9.68 12.03
N LEU A 69 -7.49 8.61 11.56
CA LEU A 69 -6.62 8.64 10.37
C LEU A 69 -7.37 8.38 9.06
N ALA A 70 -8.67 8.03 9.11
CA ALA A 70 -9.46 7.68 7.93
C ALA A 70 -9.40 8.77 6.83
N LYS A 71 -9.55 10.05 7.22
CA LYS A 71 -9.47 11.18 6.30
C LYS A 71 -8.08 11.34 5.70
N LEU A 72 -7.03 11.10 6.48
CA LEU A 72 -5.65 11.17 6.01
C LEU A 72 -5.37 10.09 4.96
N PHE A 73 -5.89 8.88 5.16
CA PHE A 73 -5.75 7.79 4.20
C PHE A 73 -6.59 7.99 2.95
N GLU A 74 -7.76 8.62 3.06
CA GLU A 74 -8.52 9.08 1.91
C GLU A 74 -7.72 10.10 1.09
N GLN A 75 -7.07 11.08 1.74
CA GLN A 75 -6.21 12.05 1.06
C GLN A 75 -5.02 11.38 0.36
N ALA A 76 -4.40 10.38 0.98
CA ALA A 76 -3.32 9.62 0.34
C ALA A 76 -3.82 8.83 -0.88
N GLN A 77 -5.03 8.28 -0.83
CA GLN A 77 -5.65 7.68 -2.02
C GLN A 77 -5.85 8.72 -3.12
N THR A 78 -6.31 9.93 -2.79
CA THR A 78 -6.42 11.02 -3.78
C THR A 78 -5.09 11.35 -4.45
N LEU A 79 -3.94 11.21 -3.77
CA LEU A 79 -2.62 11.39 -4.41
C LEU A 79 -2.34 10.37 -5.51
N LEU A 80 -2.97 9.19 -5.47
CA LEU A 80 -2.84 8.14 -6.48
C LEU A 80 -3.67 8.42 -7.74
N ASP A 81 -4.67 9.30 -7.65
CA ASP A 81 -5.57 9.60 -8.76
C ASP A 81 -4.84 10.22 -9.94
N GLY A 82 -5.10 9.69 -11.14
CA GLY A 82 -4.48 10.18 -12.38
C GLY A 82 -2.96 9.91 -12.51
N ARG A 83 -2.30 9.30 -11.50
CA ARG A 83 -0.86 8.96 -11.56
C ARG A 83 -0.57 7.68 -12.35
N GLY A 84 -1.60 6.97 -12.80
CA GLY A 84 -1.46 5.73 -13.57
C GLY A 84 -1.12 4.50 -12.72
N LEU A 85 -1.67 4.39 -11.51
CA LEU A 85 -1.57 3.18 -10.69
C LEU A 85 -2.18 1.99 -11.43
N ARG A 86 -1.41 0.90 -11.56
CA ARG A 86 -1.84 -0.31 -12.26
C ARG A 86 -2.46 -1.36 -11.33
N MET A 87 -1.85 -1.60 -10.17
CA MET A 87 -2.27 -2.66 -9.25
C MET A 87 -1.70 -2.41 -7.85
N ILE A 88 -2.52 -2.73 -6.84
CA ILE A 88 -2.08 -2.85 -5.45
C ILE A 88 -2.12 -4.33 -5.05
N ALA A 89 -0.98 -4.92 -4.71
CA ALA A 89 -0.92 -6.21 -4.02
C ALA A 89 -0.86 -5.95 -2.51
N THR A 90 -1.84 -6.43 -1.76
CA THR A 90 -1.90 -6.23 -0.30
C THR A 90 -1.68 -7.56 0.41
N VAL A 91 -0.80 -7.59 1.40
CA VAL A 91 -0.51 -8.78 2.21
C VAL A 91 -1.07 -8.57 3.60
N HIS A 92 -1.91 -9.50 4.04
CA HIS A 92 -2.52 -9.49 5.37
C HIS A 92 -2.09 -10.72 6.16
N ALA A 93 -2.21 -10.63 7.49
CA ALA A 93 -2.14 -11.82 8.32
C ALA A 93 -3.24 -12.83 7.91
N PRO A 94 -2.98 -14.16 7.99
CA PRO A 94 -3.91 -15.17 7.47
C PRO A 94 -5.33 -15.11 8.04
N ASP A 95 -5.47 -14.77 9.31
CA ASP A 95 -6.72 -14.60 10.04
C ASP A 95 -7.48 -13.32 9.62
N VAL A 96 -6.76 -12.22 9.41
CA VAL A 96 -7.28 -10.94 8.95
C VAL A 96 -7.70 -10.98 7.47
N ALA A 97 -6.98 -11.73 6.63
CA ALA A 97 -7.25 -11.84 5.20
C ALA A 97 -8.66 -12.35 4.89
N LEU A 98 -9.17 -13.29 5.70
CA LEU A 98 -10.50 -13.87 5.51
C LEU A 98 -11.62 -12.86 5.82
N ALA A 99 -11.44 -12.08 6.89
CA ALA A 99 -12.36 -11.00 7.27
C ALA A 99 -12.37 -9.89 6.22
N HIS A 100 -11.19 -9.46 5.76
CA HIS A 100 -11.08 -8.45 4.70
C HIS A 100 -11.69 -8.93 3.37
N ALA A 101 -11.49 -10.20 2.99
CA ALA A 101 -12.09 -10.74 1.77
C ALA A 101 -13.63 -10.70 1.81
N ALA A 102 -14.23 -10.97 2.98
CA ALA A 102 -15.68 -10.88 3.18
C ALA A 102 -16.19 -9.43 3.07
N THR A 103 -15.49 -8.46 3.68
CA THR A 103 -15.90 -7.04 3.64
C THR A 103 -15.62 -6.37 2.29
N SER A 104 -14.53 -6.76 1.61
CA SER A 104 -14.12 -6.15 0.33
C SER A 104 -14.99 -6.62 -0.84
N ALA A 105 -15.66 -7.78 -0.72
CA ALA A 105 -16.59 -8.28 -1.72
C ALA A 105 -17.84 -7.40 -1.88
N GLU A 106 -18.15 -6.55 -0.89
CA GLU A 106 -19.36 -5.73 -0.83
C GLU A 106 -19.15 -4.28 -1.33
N ALA A 107 -17.90 -3.81 -1.45
CA ALA A 107 -17.59 -2.43 -1.84
C ALA A 107 -16.80 -2.34 -3.16
N PRO A 108 -17.20 -1.51 -4.13
CA PRO A 108 -16.41 -1.31 -5.34
C PRO A 108 -15.06 -0.67 -5.00
N ALA A 109 -13.97 -1.38 -5.25
CA ALA A 109 -12.62 -0.87 -5.05
C ALA A 109 -12.29 0.20 -6.11
N LYS A 110 -11.81 1.36 -5.66
CA LYS A 110 -11.40 2.48 -6.53
C LYS A 110 -10.22 2.13 -7.44
N TYR A 111 -9.35 1.21 -7.00
CA TYR A 111 -8.17 0.77 -7.74
C TYR A 111 -8.15 -0.76 -7.87
N PRO A 112 -7.55 -1.31 -8.93
CA PRO A 112 -7.28 -2.74 -9.01
C PRO A 112 -6.44 -3.17 -7.80
N ARG A 113 -6.98 -4.09 -7.01
CA ARG A 113 -6.35 -4.62 -5.80
C ARG A 113 -6.44 -6.14 -5.79
N ARG A 114 -5.40 -6.78 -5.28
CA ARG A 114 -5.40 -8.21 -4.97
C ARG A 114 -4.78 -8.45 -3.60
N SER A 115 -5.42 -9.30 -2.80
CA SER A 115 -4.95 -9.67 -1.48
C SER A 115 -4.18 -11.00 -1.49
N PHE A 116 -3.19 -11.09 -0.61
CA PHE A 116 -2.31 -12.23 -0.40
C PHE A 116 -2.09 -12.43 1.11
N THR A 117 -1.59 -13.60 1.48
CA THR A 117 -1.11 -13.90 2.84
C THR A 117 0.41 -14.12 2.88
N ASP A 118 1.07 -14.03 1.73
CA ASP A 118 2.50 -14.25 1.56
C ASP A 118 3.11 -13.14 0.70
N LEU A 119 4.19 -12.55 1.23
CA LEU A 119 4.88 -11.42 0.61
C LEU A 119 5.54 -11.81 -0.71
N TRP A 120 6.11 -13.01 -0.77
CA TRP A 120 6.79 -13.50 -1.97
C TRP A 120 5.83 -13.76 -3.13
N GLN A 121 4.66 -14.35 -2.86
CA GLN A 121 3.60 -14.53 -3.86
C GLN A 121 3.08 -13.19 -4.38
N ALA A 122 2.88 -12.21 -3.51
CA ALA A 122 2.46 -10.87 -3.89
C ALA A 122 3.49 -10.19 -4.80
N ASP A 123 4.78 -10.25 -4.43
CA ASP A 123 5.88 -9.65 -5.18
C ASP A 123 6.05 -10.30 -6.56
N LYS A 124 5.99 -11.63 -6.62
CA LYS A 124 6.06 -12.41 -7.87
C LYS A 124 4.89 -12.11 -8.80
N PHE A 125 3.67 -12.04 -8.26
CA PHE A 125 2.49 -11.67 -9.07
C PHE A 125 2.65 -10.31 -9.73
N LEU A 126 3.18 -9.32 -9.01
CA LEU A 126 3.41 -7.99 -9.58
C LEU A 126 4.52 -7.99 -10.64
N ASP A 127 5.54 -8.86 -10.52
CA ASP A 127 6.56 -9.03 -11.56
C ASP A 127 5.99 -9.66 -12.83
N GLU A 128 5.18 -10.70 -12.70
CA GLU A 128 4.49 -11.34 -13.83
C GLU A 128 3.55 -10.35 -14.53
N LEU A 129 2.84 -9.53 -13.75
CA LEU A 129 1.98 -8.46 -14.29
C LEU A 129 2.81 -7.44 -15.08
N ALA A 130 3.97 -7.03 -14.56
CA ALA A 130 4.86 -6.09 -15.23
C ALA A 130 5.47 -6.65 -16.52
N ALA A 131 5.79 -7.94 -16.56
CA ALA A 131 6.35 -8.61 -17.74
C ALA A 131 5.34 -8.83 -18.88
N GLY A 132 4.04 -8.83 -18.57
CA GLY A 132 2.96 -9.00 -19.55
C GLY A 132 2.36 -7.71 -20.13
N ALA A 133 2.93 -6.54 -19.83
CA ALA A 133 2.53 -5.25 -20.42
C ALA A 133 3.54 -4.76 -21.45
#